data_AF-A0A3N5J132-F1
#
_entry.id   AF-A0A3N5J132-F1
#
_cell.length_a   1.000
_cell.length_b   1.000
_cell.length_c   1.000
_cell.angle_alpha   90.00
_cell.angle_beta   90.00
_cell.angle_gamma   90.00
#
_symmetry.space_group_name_H-M   'P 1'
#
loop_
_entity.id
_entity.type
_entity.pdbx_description
1 polymer ?
#
loop_
_entity_poly.entity_id
_entity_poly.type
_entity_poly.pdbx_seq_one_letter_code
_entity_poly.pdbx_strand_id
1 'polypeptide(L)'
;MKRHFLTILAALLIVGFVVAQTSRRGSDPVKYTGRILKTLPAAERVNRVALDVVYSSGDSIRIPDYPGDTAVAVINVRDGVVISDLNVFVDIRHPFIRDLRISLTAPGDSVEVVLLNLFPGDSVVDIQGWFDDAIDSSIYQAELPLIGSWRPQDSLRTFNGLTSAGDWTLRVFDRFRVDSGYIAGWAIDINHPVVLTGNTRDTQTRLPIAGVLVKPIPSYFSMTTGADGLFSFNQL
;
A
#
# COMPACT_ATOMS: atom_id res chain seq x y z
N MET A 1 -47.88 18.74 36.85
CA MET A 1 -46.61 18.53 36.11
C MET A 1 -46.75 17.32 35.19
N LYS A 2 -47.01 17.52 33.89
CA LYS A 2 -46.85 16.47 32.88
C LYS A 2 -45.93 17.00 31.78
N ARG A 3 -44.94 16.17 31.47
CA ARG A 3 -43.63 16.50 30.91
C ARG A 3 -43.70 16.85 29.43
N HIS A 4 -42.83 17.78 29.03
CA HIS A 4 -42.54 18.14 27.65
C HIS A 4 -42.07 16.91 26.85
N PHE A 5 -42.66 16.71 25.67
CA PHE A 5 -42.12 15.82 24.65
C PHE A 5 -40.91 16.50 24.00
N LEU A 6 -39.74 15.92 24.20
CA LEU A 6 -38.51 16.27 23.50
C LEU A 6 -38.48 15.46 22.20
N THR A 7 -38.61 16.13 21.06
CA THR A 7 -38.47 15.52 19.73
C THR A 7 -37.01 15.09 19.55
N ILE A 8 -36.74 13.79 19.63
CA ILE A 8 -35.43 13.24 19.29
C ILE A 8 -35.31 13.29 17.77
N LEU A 9 -34.48 14.22 17.28
CA LEU A 9 -34.01 14.22 15.89
C LEU A 9 -33.18 12.95 15.70
N ALA A 10 -33.69 11.98 14.93
CA ALA A 10 -32.91 10.82 14.55
C ALA A 10 -31.76 11.29 13.64
N ALA A 11 -30.53 11.24 14.14
CA ALA A 11 -29.35 11.42 13.31
C ALA A 11 -29.26 10.23 12.34
N LEU A 12 -29.57 10.49 11.07
CA LEU A 12 -29.52 9.53 9.98
C LEU A 12 -28.08 9.03 9.81
N LEU A 13 -27.83 7.77 10.15
CA LEU A 13 -26.53 7.13 10.01
C LEU A 13 -26.29 6.80 8.52
N ILE A 14 -25.62 7.70 7.78
CA ILE A 14 -25.24 7.48 6.38
C ILE A 14 -24.01 6.56 6.37
N VAL A 15 -24.21 5.25 6.19
CA VAL A 15 -23.13 4.33 5.84
C VAL A 15 -23.01 4.37 4.32
N GLY A 16 -21.91 4.89 3.76
CA GLY A 16 -21.69 4.95 2.30
C GLY A 16 -20.84 3.78 1.81
N PHE A 17 -21.25 3.06 0.75
CA PHE A 17 -20.37 2.09 0.09
C PHE A 17 -19.70 2.74 -1.12
N VAL A 18 -18.46 2.37 -1.40
CA VAL A 18 -17.79 2.73 -2.66
C VAL A 18 -17.85 1.55 -3.60
N VAL A 19 -18.36 1.80 -4.81
CA VAL A 19 -18.27 0.86 -5.92
C VAL A 19 -17.18 1.38 -6.84
N ALA A 20 -16.09 0.64 -6.92
CA ALA A 20 -14.99 0.97 -7.80
C ALA A 20 -14.89 -0.05 -8.93
N GLN A 21 -14.50 0.45 -10.10
CA GLN A 21 -14.31 -0.34 -11.30
C GLN A 21 -12.91 -0.06 -11.82
N THR A 22 -12.11 -1.11 -11.94
CA THR A 22 -10.80 -1.02 -12.59
C THR A 22 -10.99 -1.34 -14.07
N SER A 23 -10.49 -0.49 -14.96
CA SER A 23 -10.44 -0.79 -16.39
C SER A 23 -9.03 -1.27 -16.72
N ARG A 24 -8.90 -2.54 -17.13
CA ARG A 24 -7.64 -3.13 -17.60
C ARG A 24 -7.45 -2.78 -19.07
N ARG A 25 -6.20 -2.51 -19.49
CA ARG A 25 -5.90 -2.42 -20.92
C ARG A 25 -5.92 -3.84 -21.51
N GLY A 26 -7.07 -4.26 -22.06
CA GLY A 26 -7.19 -5.49 -22.85
C GLY A 26 -7.93 -6.70 -22.25
N SER A 27 -8.67 -6.56 -21.14
CA SER A 27 -9.55 -7.63 -20.64
C SER A 27 -10.74 -7.06 -19.85
N ASP A 28 -11.85 -7.81 -19.78
CA ASP A 28 -13.10 -7.43 -19.09
C ASP A 28 -12.88 -6.77 -17.72
N PRO A 29 -13.67 -5.74 -17.35
CA PRO A 29 -13.51 -5.03 -16.08
C PRO A 29 -13.78 -5.94 -14.88
N VAL A 30 -12.79 -6.13 -14.03
CA VAL A 30 -12.93 -6.86 -12.76
C VAL A 30 -13.55 -5.93 -11.72
N LYS A 31 -14.71 -6.34 -11.18
CA LYS A 31 -15.43 -5.61 -10.13
C LYS A 31 -14.86 -5.99 -8.76
N TYR A 32 -14.20 -5.05 -8.09
CA TYR A 32 -13.81 -5.22 -6.70
C TYR A 32 -14.81 -4.49 -5.79
N THR A 33 -15.34 -5.20 -4.80
CA THR A 33 -16.18 -4.61 -3.76
C THR A 33 -15.34 -4.40 -2.50
N GLY A 34 -14.86 -3.18 -2.28
CA GLY A 34 -14.15 -2.82 -1.04
C GLY A 34 -15.10 -2.78 0.17
N ARG A 35 -14.60 -3.14 1.35
CA ARG A 35 -15.33 -3.06 2.65
C ARG A 35 -14.84 -1.84 3.45
N ILE A 36 -15.77 -1.07 4.01
CA ILE A 36 -15.49 0.09 4.88
C ILE A 36 -14.76 -0.39 6.15
N LEU A 37 -13.55 0.11 6.41
CA LEU A 37 -12.75 -0.30 7.57
C LEU A 37 -12.97 0.54 8.84
N LYS A 38 -13.61 1.72 8.76
CA LYS A 38 -14.00 2.49 9.96
C LYS A 38 -15.04 3.57 9.62
N THR A 39 -16.12 3.66 10.40
CA THR A 39 -17.04 4.80 10.37
C THR A 39 -16.46 5.89 11.29
N LEU A 40 -16.05 7.02 10.73
CA LEU A 40 -15.61 8.21 11.48
C LEU A 40 -16.78 9.19 11.67
N PRO A 41 -16.75 10.05 12.72
CA PRO A 41 -17.79 11.04 12.95
C PRO A 41 -17.99 11.97 11.74
N ALA A 42 -19.17 12.57 11.64
CA ALA A 42 -19.71 13.24 10.43
C ALA A 42 -18.83 14.33 9.77
N ALA A 43 -17.76 14.77 10.45
CA ALA A 43 -16.78 15.75 9.97
C ALA A 43 -15.53 15.13 9.28
N GLU A 44 -15.31 13.81 9.36
CA GLU A 44 -14.19 13.11 8.71
C GLU A 44 -14.69 11.97 7.82
N ARG A 45 -15.44 12.31 6.77
CA ARG A 45 -15.95 11.34 5.79
C ARG A 45 -14.82 10.82 4.87
N VAL A 46 -13.96 9.96 5.39
CA VAL A 46 -12.91 9.28 4.60
C VAL A 46 -13.42 7.90 4.22
N ASN A 47 -13.85 7.74 2.97
CA ASN A 47 -14.10 6.41 2.41
C ASN A 47 -12.77 5.85 1.89
N ARG A 48 -12.15 4.94 2.65
CA ARG A 48 -10.97 4.18 2.21
C ARG A 48 -11.45 3.03 1.34
N VAL A 49 -11.06 3.03 0.07
CA VAL A 49 -11.30 1.91 -0.84
C VAL A 49 -9.99 1.17 -0.99
N ALA A 50 -9.91 -0.04 -0.47
CA ALA A 50 -8.85 -0.98 -0.82
C ALA A 50 -9.27 -1.64 -2.14
N LEU A 51 -8.57 -1.32 -3.23
CA LEU A 51 -8.80 -1.89 -4.56
C LEU A 51 -7.68 -2.78 -5.03
N ASP A 52 -6.60 -2.80 -4.27
CA ASP A 52 -5.42 -3.54 -4.62
C ASP A 52 -5.50 -4.90 -3.96
N VAL A 53 -4.94 -5.92 -4.62
CA VAL A 53 -4.55 -7.12 -3.90
C VAL A 53 -3.22 -6.82 -3.21
N VAL A 54 -3.27 -5.82 -2.31
CA VAL A 54 -2.20 -5.49 -1.37
C VAL A 54 -2.23 -6.59 -0.33
N TYR A 55 -1.30 -7.51 -0.48
CA TYR A 55 -0.99 -8.44 0.59
C TYR A 55 -0.05 -7.71 1.55
N SER A 56 -0.30 -7.81 2.85
CA SER A 56 0.56 -7.22 3.87
C SER A 56 0.83 -8.19 5.01
N SER A 57 1.99 -8.06 5.67
CA SER A 57 2.26 -8.74 6.92
C SER A 57 1.74 -7.92 8.10
N GLY A 58 1.03 -8.55 9.04
CA GLY A 58 0.55 -7.89 10.26
C GLY A 58 1.55 -7.92 11.44
N ASP A 59 2.57 -8.77 11.36
CA ASP A 59 3.50 -9.00 12.46
C ASP A 59 4.77 -8.15 12.32
N SER A 60 5.17 -7.52 13.43
CA SER A 60 6.47 -6.86 13.52
C SER A 60 7.58 -7.92 13.61
N ILE A 61 8.56 -7.84 12.72
CA ILE A 61 9.66 -8.81 12.64
C ILE A 61 10.96 -8.11 13.02
N ARG A 62 11.64 -8.63 14.04
CA ARG A 62 12.92 -8.06 14.49
C ARG A 62 13.98 -8.21 13.41
N ILE A 63 14.74 -7.14 13.19
CA ILE A 63 16.00 -7.11 12.45
C ILE A 63 17.13 -7.21 13.47
N PRO A 64 17.84 -8.35 13.57
CA PRO A 64 18.98 -8.49 14.47
C PRO A 64 20.20 -7.67 14.01
N ASP A 65 20.95 -7.17 14.98
CA ASP A 65 22.29 -6.58 14.79
C ASP A 65 23.28 -7.59 14.21
N TYR A 66 24.29 -7.15 13.45
CA TYR A 66 25.35 -8.02 12.94
C TYR A 66 26.21 -8.63 14.06
N PRO A 67 26.58 -9.93 14.00
CA PRO A 67 26.42 -10.88 12.89
C PRO A 67 25.17 -11.76 13.02
N GLY A 68 24.05 -11.18 13.47
CA GLY A 68 22.77 -11.89 13.61
C GLY A 68 22.19 -12.34 12.27
N ASP A 69 21.11 -13.11 12.36
CA ASP A 69 20.42 -13.65 11.19
C ASP A 69 19.70 -12.58 10.37
N THR A 70 19.41 -12.90 9.11
CA THR A 70 18.54 -12.09 8.25
C THR A 70 17.10 -12.13 8.75
N ALA A 71 16.46 -10.97 8.90
CA ALA A 71 15.02 -10.90 9.13
C ALA A 71 14.26 -11.34 7.88
N VAL A 72 13.27 -12.22 8.07
CA VAL A 72 12.51 -12.84 6.98
C VAL A 72 11.02 -12.60 7.21
N ALA A 73 10.38 -11.91 6.28
CA ALA A 73 8.94 -11.67 6.28
C ALA A 73 8.32 -12.31 5.03
N VAL A 74 7.23 -13.06 5.20
CA VAL A 74 6.62 -13.84 4.12
C VAL A 74 5.18 -13.39 3.90
N ILE A 75 4.81 -13.24 2.63
CA ILE A 75 3.46 -13.01 2.16
C ILE A 75 3.06 -14.17 1.24
N ASN A 76 1.97 -14.86 1.57
CA ASN A 76 1.40 -15.90 0.72
C ASN A 76 0.38 -15.27 -0.25
N VAL A 77 0.74 -15.24 -1.53
CA VAL A 77 -0.15 -14.82 -2.63
C VAL A 77 -0.87 -16.05 -3.15
N ARG A 78 -2.19 -16.12 -2.96
CA ARG A 78 -3.00 -17.27 -3.40
C ARG A 78 -3.42 -17.20 -4.86
N ASP A 79 -3.60 -15.98 -5.36
CA ASP A 79 -4.07 -15.76 -6.71
C ASP A 79 -2.89 -15.80 -7.69
N GLY A 80 -2.95 -16.70 -8.66
CA GLY A 80 -1.94 -16.82 -9.72
C GLY A 80 -2.31 -15.96 -10.91
N VAL A 81 -1.75 -14.75 -10.99
CA VAL A 81 -1.79 -13.90 -12.18
C VAL A 81 -0.39 -13.79 -12.77
N VAL A 82 -0.33 -13.56 -14.08
CA VAL A 82 0.95 -13.22 -14.72
C VAL A 82 1.31 -11.80 -14.32
N ILE A 83 2.52 -11.60 -13.81
CA ILE A 83 3.01 -10.30 -13.39
C ILE A 83 3.37 -9.49 -14.64
N SER A 84 2.77 -8.32 -14.75
CA SER A 84 3.11 -7.25 -15.70
C SER A 84 3.71 -6.03 -15.01
N ASP A 85 3.44 -5.88 -13.72
CA ASP A 85 3.96 -4.82 -12.85
C ASP A 85 3.96 -5.31 -11.39
N LEU A 86 4.95 -4.91 -10.60
CA LEU A 86 5.06 -5.27 -9.19
C LEU A 86 5.72 -4.15 -8.40
N ASN A 87 5.05 -3.69 -7.34
CA ASN A 87 5.55 -2.67 -6.43
C ASN A 87 5.67 -3.24 -5.01
N VAL A 88 6.63 -2.75 -4.24
CA VAL A 88 6.91 -3.26 -2.89
C VAL A 88 6.90 -2.12 -1.89
N PHE A 89 6.07 -2.22 -0.86
CA PHE A 89 6.09 -1.30 0.26
C PHE A 89 6.85 -1.84 1.42
N VAL A 90 7.57 -0.95 2.11
CA VAL A 90 8.21 -1.24 3.38
C VAL A 90 7.90 -0.14 4.39
N ASP A 91 7.70 -0.55 5.64
CA ASP A 91 7.75 0.28 6.84
C ASP A 91 8.77 -0.39 7.76
N ILE A 92 9.99 0.12 7.78
CA ILE A 92 11.11 -0.44 8.54
C ILE A 92 11.62 0.63 9.48
N ARG A 93 11.74 0.24 10.75
CA ARG A 93 12.29 1.07 11.83
C ARG A 93 13.69 0.56 12.12
N HIS A 94 14.70 1.37 11.84
CA HIS A 94 16.09 1.00 12.04
C HIS A 94 16.90 2.25 12.38
N PRO A 95 17.80 2.20 13.39
CA PRO A 95 18.65 3.34 13.68
C PRO A 95 19.53 3.73 12.50
N PHE A 96 20.12 2.78 11.75
CA PHE A 96 20.91 3.12 10.57
C PHE A 96 20.45 2.34 9.32
N ILE A 97 19.60 2.94 8.48
CA ILE A 97 19.17 2.30 7.20
C ILE A 97 20.34 2.10 6.23
N ARG A 98 21.41 2.89 6.36
CA ARG A 98 22.64 2.69 5.61
C ARG A 98 23.29 1.32 5.85
N ASP A 99 22.92 0.63 6.92
CA ASP A 99 23.50 -0.66 7.25
C ASP A 99 22.69 -1.83 6.65
N LEU A 100 21.50 -1.55 6.12
CA LEU A 100 20.59 -2.56 5.63
C LEU A 100 20.86 -2.99 4.18
N ARG A 101 20.65 -4.29 3.94
CA ARG A 101 20.28 -4.86 2.64
C ARG A 101 18.82 -5.30 2.70
N ILE A 102 18.00 -4.79 1.80
CA ILE A 102 16.59 -5.12 1.63
C ILE A 102 16.42 -5.79 0.27
N SER A 103 15.85 -6.99 0.24
CA SER A 103 15.58 -7.72 -1.01
C SER A 103 14.22 -8.42 -0.98
N LEU A 104 13.63 -8.57 -2.16
CA LEU A 104 12.43 -9.37 -2.38
C LEU A 104 12.80 -10.63 -3.17
N THR A 105 12.30 -11.78 -2.73
CA THR A 105 12.45 -13.06 -3.42
C THR A 105 11.09 -13.58 -3.85
N ALA A 106 10.99 -13.97 -5.13
CA ALA A 106 9.80 -14.58 -5.73
C ALA A 106 9.56 -16.00 -5.18
N PRO A 107 8.33 -16.53 -5.32
CA PRO A 107 8.00 -17.88 -4.86
C PRO A 107 8.95 -18.96 -5.37
N GLY A 108 9.22 -19.93 -4.48
CA GLY A 108 10.13 -21.05 -4.74
C GLY A 108 11.61 -20.65 -4.80
N ASP A 109 11.97 -19.49 -4.24
CA ASP A 109 13.34 -18.93 -4.26
C ASP A 109 13.91 -18.80 -5.69
N SER A 110 13.03 -18.55 -6.66
CA SER A 110 13.36 -18.59 -8.09
C SER A 110 14.16 -17.38 -8.57
N VAL A 111 13.86 -16.20 -8.03
CA VAL A 111 14.44 -14.91 -8.42
C VAL A 111 14.51 -14.00 -7.20
N GLU A 112 15.66 -13.36 -6.98
CA GLU A 112 15.85 -12.31 -5.96
C GLU A 112 16.10 -10.95 -6.65
N VAL A 113 15.48 -9.89 -6.15
CA VAL A 113 15.71 -8.49 -6.55
C VAL A 113 16.12 -7.69 -5.33
N VAL A 114 17.24 -6.94 -5.42
CA VAL A 114 17.68 -6.06 -4.34
C VAL A 114 16.98 -4.71 -4.45
N LEU A 115 16.25 -4.34 -3.40
CA LEU A 115 15.52 -3.06 -3.34
C LEU A 115 16.45 -1.93 -2.88
N LEU A 116 17.27 -2.22 -1.86
CA LEU A 116 18.25 -1.32 -1.28
C LEU A 116 19.44 -2.13 -0.76
N ASN A 117 20.65 -1.65 -0.99
CA ASN A 117 21.84 -2.16 -0.32
C ASN A 117 22.75 -0.98 0.01
N LEU A 118 22.89 -0.73 1.31
CA LEU A 118 23.66 0.38 1.87
C LEU A 118 23.21 1.76 1.40
N PHE A 119 22.17 2.30 2.04
CA PHE A 119 21.74 3.69 1.81
C PHE A 119 22.91 4.67 2.01
N PRO A 120 23.05 5.72 1.17
CA PRO A 120 24.18 6.63 1.27
C PRO A 120 23.99 7.64 2.42
N GLY A 121 25.07 7.90 3.16
CA GLY A 121 25.09 8.88 4.25
C GLY A 121 25.00 8.26 5.65
N ASP A 122 25.25 9.08 6.66
CA ASP A 122 25.46 8.65 8.06
C ASP A 122 24.27 8.96 8.99
N SER A 123 23.12 9.30 8.43
CA SER A 123 21.96 9.74 9.19
C SER A 123 21.16 8.57 9.77
N VAL A 124 20.68 8.77 11.01
CA VAL A 124 19.68 7.89 11.64
C VAL A 124 18.32 8.14 11.00
N VAL A 125 17.76 7.14 10.33
CA VAL A 125 16.54 7.32 9.52
C VAL A 125 15.73 6.05 9.50
N ASP A 126 14.41 6.15 9.60
CA ASP A 126 13.50 5.04 9.24
C ASP A 126 13.22 5.09 7.73
N ILE A 127 12.64 4.03 7.17
CA ILE A 127 12.08 4.04 5.81
C ILE A 127 10.61 3.64 5.83
N GLN A 128 9.78 4.44 5.15
CA GLN A 128 8.37 4.13 4.94
C GLN A 128 7.95 4.53 3.52
N GLY A 129 7.83 3.57 2.62
CA GLY A 129 7.59 3.91 1.22
C GLY A 129 7.54 2.76 0.25
N TRP A 130 7.34 3.11 -1.02
CA TRP A 130 7.25 2.18 -2.14
C TRP A 130 8.56 2.11 -2.93
N PHE A 131 8.93 0.89 -3.29
CA PHE A 131 9.81 0.60 -4.39
C PHE A 131 8.97 0.29 -5.62
N ASP A 132 9.17 1.10 -6.66
CA ASP A 132 8.45 1.04 -7.93
C ASP A 132 9.41 1.48 -9.04
N ASP A 133 9.54 0.67 -10.09
CA ASP A 133 10.46 0.97 -11.19
C ASP A 133 9.90 1.89 -12.29
N ALA A 134 8.65 2.30 -12.17
CA ALA A 134 8.06 3.42 -12.91
C ALA A 134 8.47 4.79 -12.34
N ILE A 135 9.06 4.84 -11.14
CA ILE A 135 9.58 6.07 -10.54
C ILE A 135 10.95 6.40 -11.13
N ASP A 136 11.19 7.65 -11.52
CA ASP A 136 12.47 8.06 -12.12
C ASP A 136 13.60 8.18 -11.06
N SER A 137 13.27 8.77 -9.91
CA SER A 137 14.20 9.04 -8.82
C SER A 137 14.64 7.75 -8.14
N SER A 138 15.95 7.55 -8.03
CA SER A 138 16.52 6.40 -7.32
C SER A 138 16.36 6.54 -5.81
N ILE A 139 16.22 5.42 -5.10
CA ILE A 139 16.29 5.38 -3.64
C ILE A 139 17.59 6.03 -3.13
N TYR A 140 18.70 5.92 -3.86
CA TYR A 140 19.98 6.53 -3.49
C TYR A 140 20.02 8.07 -3.60
N GLN A 141 18.98 8.67 -4.18
CA GLN A 141 18.81 10.12 -4.31
C GLN A 141 17.70 10.65 -3.39
N ALA A 142 17.11 9.78 -2.55
CA ALA A 142 16.04 10.16 -1.66
C ALA A 142 16.51 11.17 -0.61
N GLU A 143 15.71 12.20 -0.36
CA GLU A 143 15.92 13.17 0.71
C GLU A 143 15.25 12.72 2.00
N LEU A 144 15.71 13.25 3.14
CA LEU A 144 15.16 12.91 4.45
C LEU A 144 13.95 13.78 4.79
N PRO A 145 12.95 13.24 5.51
CA PRO A 145 12.81 11.84 5.93
C PRO A 145 12.50 10.90 4.76
N LEU A 146 12.91 9.62 4.84
CA LEU A 146 12.64 8.61 3.80
C LEU A 146 11.18 8.15 3.84
N ILE A 147 10.29 9.04 3.41
CA ILE A 147 8.86 8.80 3.25
C ILE A 147 8.48 9.13 1.81
N GLY A 148 8.08 8.14 1.02
CA GLY A 148 7.78 8.36 -0.41
C GLY A 148 7.81 7.11 -1.27
N SER A 149 8.12 7.30 -2.55
CA SER A 149 8.26 6.23 -3.53
C SER A 149 9.54 6.46 -4.34
N TRP A 150 10.27 5.40 -4.63
CA TRP A 150 11.54 5.49 -5.36
C TRP A 150 11.78 4.25 -6.22
N ARG A 151 12.63 4.43 -7.23
CA ARG A 151 13.19 3.32 -7.97
C ARG A 151 14.14 2.50 -7.09
N PRO A 152 13.95 1.18 -6.98
CA PRO A 152 14.86 0.30 -6.26
C PRO A 152 16.25 0.23 -6.92
N GLN A 153 17.22 -0.39 -6.23
CA GLN A 153 18.54 -0.65 -6.77
C GLN A 153 18.46 -1.51 -8.05
N ASP A 154 17.83 -2.68 -7.96
CA ASP A 154 17.61 -3.60 -9.07
C ASP A 154 16.15 -3.50 -9.55
N SER A 155 15.90 -3.73 -10.85
CA SER A 155 14.56 -3.52 -11.43
C SER A 155 13.56 -4.60 -11.02
N LEU A 156 12.36 -4.17 -10.59
CA LEU A 156 11.25 -5.05 -10.23
C LEU A 156 10.61 -5.74 -11.44
N ARG A 157 10.75 -5.18 -12.65
CA ARG A 157 10.42 -5.85 -13.93
C ARG A 157 11.09 -7.21 -14.12
N THR A 158 12.12 -7.54 -13.35
CA THR A 158 12.70 -8.90 -13.31
C THR A 158 11.63 -9.96 -12.99
N PHE A 159 10.57 -9.60 -12.26
CA PHE A 159 9.45 -10.48 -11.95
C PHE A 159 8.41 -10.57 -13.07
N ASN A 160 8.48 -9.72 -14.11
CA ASN A 160 7.49 -9.71 -15.17
C ASN A 160 7.49 -11.03 -15.96
N GLY A 161 6.31 -11.56 -16.23
CA GLY A 161 6.09 -12.85 -16.88
C GLY A 161 6.06 -14.05 -15.90
N LEU A 162 6.47 -13.87 -14.64
CA LEU A 162 6.30 -14.89 -13.62
C LEU A 162 4.82 -14.98 -13.17
N THR A 163 4.47 -16.11 -12.57
CA THR A 163 3.21 -16.25 -11.81
C THR A 163 3.38 -15.61 -10.44
N SER A 164 2.36 -14.88 -9.98
CA SER A 164 2.35 -14.29 -8.64
C SER A 164 2.10 -15.29 -7.53
N ALA A 165 1.56 -16.48 -7.82
CA ALA A 165 1.15 -17.42 -6.78
C ALA A 165 2.33 -18.00 -5.98
N GLY A 166 2.21 -17.98 -4.66
CA GLY A 166 3.13 -18.61 -3.71
C GLY A 166 3.67 -17.66 -2.66
N ASP A 167 4.75 -18.10 -1.99
CA ASP A 167 5.35 -17.38 -0.87
C ASP A 167 6.39 -16.37 -1.37
N TRP A 168 6.03 -15.10 -1.31
CA TRP A 168 6.96 -14.00 -1.53
C TRP A 168 7.68 -13.66 -0.24
N THR A 169 8.99 -13.47 -0.32
CA THR A 169 9.83 -13.31 0.87
C THR A 169 10.58 -11.99 0.82
N LEU A 170 10.27 -11.08 1.74
CA LEU A 170 11.10 -9.90 2.02
C LEU A 170 12.21 -10.30 3.00
N ARG A 171 13.44 -9.99 2.64
CA ARG A 171 14.62 -10.21 3.48
C ARG A 171 15.26 -8.87 3.83
N VAL A 172 15.53 -8.68 5.11
CA VAL A 172 16.23 -7.50 5.62
C VAL A 172 17.41 -7.98 6.46
N PHE A 173 18.61 -7.62 6.03
CA PHE A 173 19.85 -7.99 6.70
C PHE A 173 20.61 -6.74 7.11
N ASP A 174 20.88 -6.60 8.41
CA ASP A 174 21.80 -5.61 8.93
C ASP A 174 23.25 -6.09 8.72
N ARG A 175 24.02 -5.28 8.01
CA ARG A 175 25.40 -5.59 7.60
C ARG A 175 26.44 -5.05 8.58
N PHE A 176 26.05 -4.24 9.56
CA PHE A 176 26.96 -3.61 10.51
C PHE A 176 26.52 -3.84 11.95
N ARG A 177 27.46 -3.59 12.87
CA ARG A 177 27.24 -3.82 14.30
C ARG A 177 26.58 -2.59 14.92
N VAL A 178 26.07 -2.77 16.14
CA VAL A 178 25.69 -1.77 17.16
C VAL A 178 24.18 -1.53 17.27
N ASP A 179 23.39 -1.79 16.22
CA ASP A 179 21.97 -1.47 16.21
C ASP A 179 21.07 -2.61 15.75
N SER A 180 19.80 -2.49 16.10
CA SER A 180 18.78 -3.45 15.68
C SER A 180 17.49 -2.70 15.47
N GLY A 181 16.60 -3.28 14.68
CA GLY A 181 15.33 -2.67 14.35
C GLY A 181 14.25 -3.68 14.12
N TYR A 182 13.26 -3.30 13.33
CA TYR A 182 12.17 -4.19 12.95
C TYR A 182 11.51 -3.76 11.64
N ILE A 183 11.01 -4.76 10.92
CA ILE A 183 10.04 -4.59 9.84
C ILE A 183 8.70 -4.36 10.54
N ALA A 184 8.21 -3.13 10.54
CA ALA A 184 6.91 -2.77 11.12
C ALA A 184 5.74 -3.20 10.21
N GLY A 185 5.99 -3.27 8.91
CA GLY A 185 5.08 -3.81 7.92
C GLY A 185 5.71 -3.78 6.54
N TRP A 186 5.17 -4.58 5.63
CA TRP A 186 5.51 -4.52 4.22
C TRP A 186 4.33 -5.02 3.40
N ALA A 187 4.33 -4.70 2.12
CA ALA A 187 3.31 -5.18 1.19
C ALA A 187 3.84 -5.36 -0.22
N ILE A 188 3.10 -6.15 -0.99
CA ILE A 188 3.29 -6.29 -2.44
C ILE A 188 2.00 -5.84 -3.13
N ASP A 189 2.17 -5.03 -4.16
CA ASP A 189 1.12 -4.68 -5.10
C ASP A 189 1.47 -5.29 -6.46
N ILE A 190 0.53 -6.01 -7.06
CA ILE A 190 0.74 -6.78 -8.28
C ILE A 190 -0.24 -6.30 -9.33
N ASN A 191 0.30 -5.95 -10.50
CA ASN A 191 -0.44 -5.45 -11.65
C ASN A 191 -1.30 -4.24 -11.28
N HIS A 192 -0.68 -3.25 -10.62
CA HIS A 192 -1.38 -2.09 -10.12
C HIS A 192 -2.23 -1.46 -11.23
N PRO A 193 -3.54 -1.23 -11.02
CA PRO A 193 -4.38 -0.65 -12.06
C PRO A 193 -3.97 0.79 -12.37
N VAL A 194 -3.45 1.01 -13.58
CA VAL A 194 -3.05 2.32 -14.15
C VAL A 194 -4.15 3.40 -14.08
N VAL A 195 -5.41 2.97 -13.98
CA VAL A 195 -6.57 3.85 -13.82
C VAL A 195 -7.52 3.29 -12.76
N LEU A 196 -7.74 4.07 -11.71
CA LEU A 196 -8.72 3.77 -10.67
C LEU A 196 -9.93 4.69 -10.82
N THR A 197 -11.04 4.14 -11.31
CA THR A 197 -12.30 4.90 -11.46
C THR A 197 -13.40 4.32 -10.60
N GLY A 198 -14.36 5.15 -10.22
CA GLY A 198 -15.54 4.67 -9.51
C GLY A 198 -16.49 5.79 -9.13
N ASN A 199 -17.45 5.43 -8.29
CA ASN A 199 -18.37 6.40 -7.73
C ASN A 199 -18.73 6.15 -6.26
N THR A 200 -18.99 7.25 -5.58
CA THR A 200 -19.49 7.30 -4.20
C THR A 200 -21.00 7.41 -4.23
N ARG A 201 -21.70 6.45 -3.63
CA ARG A 201 -23.16 6.44 -3.59
C ARG A 201 -23.68 6.19 -2.19
N ASP A 202 -24.83 6.79 -1.90
CA ASP A 202 -25.59 6.52 -0.70
C ASP A 202 -26.16 5.10 -0.77
N THR A 203 -26.13 4.38 0.34
CA THR A 203 -26.42 2.94 0.35
C THR A 203 -27.89 2.62 0.29
N GLN A 204 -28.73 3.55 0.72
CA GLN A 204 -30.18 3.40 0.73
C GLN A 204 -30.75 3.93 -0.59
N THR A 205 -30.35 5.13 -0.97
CA THR A 205 -30.91 5.85 -2.12
C THR A 205 -30.18 5.55 -3.42
N ARG A 206 -28.96 5.00 -3.37
CA ARG A 206 -28.06 4.80 -4.52
C ARG A 206 -27.70 6.08 -5.27
N LEU A 207 -28.02 7.25 -4.73
CA LEU A 207 -27.68 8.54 -5.31
C LEU A 207 -26.20 8.86 -5.11
N PRO A 208 -25.58 9.63 -6.01
CA PRO A 208 -24.21 10.09 -5.84
C PRO A 208 -24.00 10.92 -4.57
N ILE A 209 -22.81 10.80 -3.97
CA ILE A 209 -22.39 11.62 -2.82
C ILE A 209 -21.23 12.51 -3.24
N ALA A 210 -21.44 13.82 -3.18
CA ALA A 210 -20.39 14.83 -3.38
C ALA A 210 -19.53 15.03 -2.13
N GLY A 211 -18.33 15.59 -2.30
CA GLY A 211 -17.51 16.00 -1.16
C GLY A 211 -16.84 14.85 -0.41
N VAL A 212 -16.80 13.65 -1.00
CA VAL A 212 -16.18 12.49 -0.37
C VAL A 212 -14.68 12.49 -0.65
N LEU A 213 -13.86 12.47 0.39
CA LEU A 213 -12.43 12.27 0.25
C LEU A 213 -12.16 10.79 -0.06
N VAL A 214 -11.65 10.54 -1.27
CA VAL A 214 -11.18 9.24 -1.73
C VAL A 214 -9.66 9.24 -1.68
N LYS A 215 -9.10 8.23 -0.99
CA LYS A 215 -7.66 7.99 -0.92
C LYS A 215 -7.38 6.52 -1.27
N PRO A 216 -6.83 6.23 -2.46
CA PRO A 216 -6.32 4.91 -2.77
C PRO A 216 -5.21 4.58 -1.79
N ILE A 217 -5.27 3.43 -1.15
CA ILE A 217 -4.17 2.92 -0.32
C ILE A 217 -3.49 1.90 -1.19
N PRO A 218 -2.24 2.17 -1.59
CA PRO A 218 -1.24 2.78 -0.71
C PRO A 218 -0.66 4.11 -1.21
N SER A 219 -1.44 4.86 -1.98
CA SER A 219 -1.00 6.11 -2.57
C SER A 219 -0.99 7.30 -1.59
N TYR A 220 -0.17 8.30 -1.91
CA TYR A 220 -0.27 9.64 -1.33
C TYR A 220 -1.36 10.48 -2.01
N PHE A 221 -1.91 10.01 -3.13
CA PHE A 221 -2.94 10.71 -3.88
C PHE A 221 -4.27 10.71 -3.13
N SER A 222 -4.97 11.83 -3.22
CA SER A 222 -6.34 11.93 -2.73
C SER A 222 -7.12 12.89 -3.60
N MET A 223 -8.43 12.68 -3.70
CA MET A 223 -9.33 13.63 -4.33
C MET A 223 -10.67 13.68 -3.61
N THR A 224 -11.37 14.80 -3.78
CA THR A 224 -12.72 14.98 -3.29
C THR A 224 -13.69 14.83 -4.44
N THR A 225 -14.71 13.96 -4.32
CA THR A 225 -15.68 13.71 -5.39
C THR A 225 -16.51 14.94 -5.74
N GLY A 226 -16.82 15.10 -7.03
CA GLY A 226 -17.75 16.10 -7.56
C GLY A 226 -19.22 15.78 -7.26
N ALA A 227 -20.13 16.62 -7.77
CA ALA A 227 -21.58 16.46 -7.57
C ALA A 227 -22.14 15.13 -8.13
N ASP A 228 -21.46 14.56 -9.11
CA ASP A 228 -21.75 13.26 -9.73
C ASP A 228 -21.20 12.07 -8.94
N GLY A 229 -20.49 12.33 -7.83
CA GLY A 229 -19.88 11.32 -6.98
C GLY A 229 -18.78 10.52 -7.69
N LEU A 230 -18.30 10.94 -8.87
CA LEU A 230 -17.29 10.20 -9.62
C LEU A 230 -15.89 10.49 -9.08
N PHE A 231 -15.00 9.51 -9.21
CA PHE A 231 -13.56 9.68 -9.04
C PHE A 231 -12.78 8.96 -10.13
N SER A 232 -11.61 9.48 -10.48
CA SER A 232 -10.69 8.88 -11.45
C SER A 232 -9.26 9.24 -11.09
N PHE A 233 -8.47 8.28 -10.65
CA PHE A 233 -7.03 8.44 -10.52
C PHE A 233 -6.37 7.87 -11.77
N ASN A 234 -5.65 8.72 -12.49
CA ASN A 234 -4.83 8.32 -13.62
C ASN A 234 -3.38 8.38 -13.15
N GLN A 235 -2.61 7.30 -13.35
CA GLN A 235 -1.22 7.18 -12.88
C GLN A 235 -1.12 7.07 -11.35
N LEU A 236 -1.75 6.04 -10.78
CA LEU A 236 -1.47 5.64 -9.40
C LEU A 236 -0.14 4.90 -9.30
#